data_AF-A0A096MI90-F1
#
_entry.id   AF-A0A096MI90-F1
#
_cell.length_a   1.000
_cell.length_b   1.000
_cell.length_c   1.000
_cell.angle_alpha   90.00
_cell.angle_beta   90.00
_cell.angle_gamma   90.00
#
_symmetry.space_group_name_H-M   'P 1'
#
loop_
_entity.id
_entity.type
_entity.pdbx_description
1 polymer ?
#
loop_
_entity_poly.entity_id
_entity_poly.type
_entity_poly.pdbx_seq_one_letter_code
_entity_poly.pdbx_strand_id
1 'polypeptide(L)'
;MGLEEGYGRGIHTHDIKLAMMGHVKEGYEFNPLAPLSNGDSDYNSSPSLNDRVHVMVCIHHSNAPEMKSSILLKLREIREAASCMGVPQLAVLTNIDEACIDTKTNLRNVYRSKYLKKKISEFSSSFGIPINYILPVKNYSHEIQTCSDVDTLILRAVRLMIDLGHDFTKC
;
A
#
# COMPACT_ATOMS: atom_id res chain seq x y z
N MET A 1 -9.41 -13.85 0.43
CA MET A 1 -9.81 -13.30 -0.89
C MET A 1 -9.01 -12.04 -1.17
N GLY A 2 -8.72 -11.69 -2.43
CA GLY A 2 -7.90 -10.50 -2.78
C GLY A 2 -8.55 -9.62 -3.84
N LEU A 3 -7.82 -8.65 -4.38
CA LEU A 3 -8.23 -7.92 -5.58
C LEU A 3 -8.05 -8.83 -6.80
N GLU A 4 -9.15 -9.15 -7.47
CA GLU A 4 -9.15 -10.07 -8.61
C GLU A 4 -9.70 -9.43 -9.88
N GLU A 5 -9.38 -10.05 -11.01
CA GLU A 5 -9.81 -9.60 -12.33
C GLU A 5 -11.23 -10.04 -12.66
N GLY A 6 -11.94 -9.16 -13.34
CA GLY A 6 -13.32 -9.36 -13.73
C GLY A 6 -14.31 -8.65 -12.83
N TYR A 7 -15.48 -8.37 -13.39
CA TYR A 7 -16.60 -7.77 -12.66
C TYR A 7 -17.14 -8.77 -11.64
N GLY A 8 -17.38 -8.34 -10.39
CA GLY A 8 -17.89 -9.21 -9.32
C GLY A 8 -16.93 -10.32 -8.88
N ARG A 9 -15.61 -10.15 -9.07
CA ARG A 9 -14.59 -11.06 -8.54
C ARG A 9 -13.71 -10.39 -7.50
N GLY A 10 -13.25 -11.19 -6.55
CA GLY A 10 -12.43 -10.75 -5.43
C GLY A 10 -13.19 -9.80 -4.49
N ILE A 11 -12.44 -9.06 -3.70
CA ILE A 11 -12.99 -8.10 -2.74
C ILE A 11 -13.66 -6.92 -3.48
N HIS A 12 -14.85 -6.52 -3.01
CA HIS A 12 -15.53 -5.34 -3.50
C HIS A 12 -14.88 -4.05 -2.97
N THR A 13 -14.64 -3.05 -3.82
CA THR A 13 -13.96 -1.81 -3.39
C THR A 13 -14.76 -1.04 -2.33
N HIS A 14 -16.08 -1.23 -2.28
CA HIS A 14 -16.93 -0.69 -1.21
C HIS A 14 -16.55 -1.23 0.18
N ASP A 15 -16.27 -2.53 0.32
CA ASP A 15 -15.91 -3.11 1.61
C ASP A 15 -14.57 -2.56 2.10
N ILE A 16 -13.64 -2.31 1.18
CA ILE A 16 -12.36 -1.67 1.50
C ILE A 16 -12.59 -0.23 1.97
N LYS A 17 -13.55 0.50 1.39
CA LYS A 17 -13.95 1.84 1.86
C LYS A 17 -14.56 1.78 3.25
N LEU A 18 -15.45 0.82 3.51
CA LEU A 18 -16.03 0.61 4.83
C LEU A 18 -14.96 0.24 5.86
N ALA A 19 -14.00 -0.62 5.50
CA ALA A 19 -12.88 -0.98 6.35
C ALA A 19 -12.01 0.26 6.67
N MET A 20 -11.75 1.12 5.68
CA MET A 20 -11.04 2.39 5.92
C MET A 20 -11.76 3.29 6.94
N MET A 21 -13.10 3.29 6.92
CA MET A 21 -13.94 4.05 7.84
C MET A 21 -14.18 3.34 9.20
N GLY A 22 -13.67 2.12 9.39
CA GLY A 22 -13.84 1.31 10.59
C GLY A 22 -15.18 0.60 10.72
N HIS A 23 -15.95 0.53 9.63
CA HIS A 23 -17.28 -0.06 9.60
C HIS A 23 -17.29 -1.58 9.42
N VAL A 24 -16.13 -2.24 9.29
CA VAL A 24 -16.01 -3.70 9.12
C VAL A 24 -15.50 -4.31 10.42
N LYS A 25 -16.22 -5.28 11.00
CA LYS A 25 -15.79 -5.99 12.21
C LYS A 25 -14.72 -7.04 11.91
N GLU A 26 -13.88 -7.30 12.91
CA GLU A 26 -12.92 -8.40 12.89
C GLU A 26 -13.62 -9.74 12.62
N GLY A 27 -13.02 -10.57 11.75
CA GLY A 27 -13.58 -11.85 11.35
C GLY A 27 -14.62 -11.80 10.21
N TYR A 28 -14.96 -10.63 9.68
CA TYR A 28 -15.79 -10.52 8.48
C TYR A 28 -15.18 -11.27 7.29
N GLU A 29 -15.96 -12.15 6.67
CA GLU A 29 -15.58 -12.86 5.45
C GLU A 29 -16.10 -12.11 4.22
N PHE A 30 -15.18 -11.59 3.40
CA PHE A 30 -15.53 -10.82 2.21
C PHE A 30 -16.35 -11.65 1.20
N ASN A 31 -17.51 -11.11 0.82
CA ASN A 31 -18.38 -11.71 -0.18
C ASN A 31 -18.11 -11.07 -1.57
N PRO A 32 -17.70 -11.83 -2.59
CA PRO A 32 -17.41 -11.29 -3.91
C PRO A 32 -18.67 -10.87 -4.69
N LEU A 33 -19.84 -11.37 -4.29
CA LEU A 33 -21.12 -11.12 -4.97
C LEU A 33 -21.84 -9.87 -4.46
N ALA A 34 -21.64 -9.51 -3.18
CA ALA A 34 -22.33 -8.39 -2.56
C ALA A 34 -21.45 -7.75 -1.47
N PRO A 35 -21.37 -6.41 -1.42
CA PRO A 35 -20.65 -5.72 -0.36
C PRO A 35 -21.40 -5.77 0.97
N LEU A 36 -20.66 -5.54 2.06
CA LEU A 36 -21.19 -5.35 3.41
C LEU A 36 -22.18 -4.19 3.42
N SER A 37 -23.32 -4.43 4.04
CA SER A 37 -24.41 -3.46 4.21
C SER A 37 -24.58 -3.08 5.67
N ASN A 38 -25.16 -1.91 5.92
CA ASN A 38 -25.36 -1.38 7.26
C ASN A 38 -26.28 -2.22 8.18
N GLY A 39 -27.10 -3.10 7.61
CA GLY A 39 -27.96 -4.03 8.34
C GLY A 39 -27.30 -5.35 8.72
N ASP A 40 -26.08 -5.61 8.23
CA ASP A 40 -25.39 -6.88 8.47
C ASP A 40 -24.81 -6.94 9.88
N SER A 41 -24.76 -8.16 10.46
CA SER A 41 -24.19 -8.38 11.80
C SER A 41 -22.74 -7.95 11.92
N ASP A 42 -22.00 -8.03 10.81
CA ASP A 42 -20.57 -7.73 10.74
C ASP A 42 -20.29 -6.23 10.49
N TYR A 43 -21.34 -5.42 10.32
CA TYR A 43 -21.22 -3.97 10.22
C TYR A 43 -21.05 -3.31 11.60
N ASN A 44 -20.00 -2.51 11.73
CA ASN A 44 -19.78 -1.65 12.89
C ASN A 44 -20.49 -0.31 12.68
N SER A 45 -21.63 -0.11 13.35
CA SER A 45 -22.44 1.10 13.20
C SER A 45 -21.83 2.35 13.86
N SER A 46 -20.87 2.19 14.77
CA SER A 46 -20.28 3.29 15.53
C SER A 46 -18.76 3.10 15.68
N PRO A 47 -17.99 3.27 14.60
CA PRO A 47 -16.54 3.08 14.62
C PRO A 47 -15.85 4.10 15.52
N SER A 48 -14.98 3.59 16.40
CA SER A 48 -14.01 4.36 17.17
C SER A 48 -12.85 4.82 16.29
N LEU A 49 -11.97 5.67 16.82
CA LEU A 49 -10.74 6.06 16.12
C LEU A 49 -9.86 4.84 15.83
N ASN A 50 -9.78 3.89 16.77
CA ASN A 50 -8.96 2.69 16.61
C ASN A 50 -9.45 1.76 15.49
N ASP A 51 -10.73 1.85 15.12
CA ASP A 51 -11.30 1.04 14.04
C ASP A 51 -10.95 1.61 12.66
N ARG A 52 -10.54 2.89 12.57
CA ARG A 52 -10.32 3.60 11.30
C ARG A 52 -8.90 3.41 10.80
N VAL A 53 -8.76 3.45 9.47
CA VAL A 53 -7.43 3.46 8.83
C VAL A 53 -6.84 4.86 8.91
N HIS A 54 -5.65 4.95 9.49
CA HIS A 54 -4.92 6.21 9.64
C HIS A 54 -3.90 6.47 8.52
N VAL A 55 -3.44 5.42 7.85
CA VAL A 55 -2.47 5.49 6.75
C VAL A 55 -2.74 4.34 5.79
N MET A 56 -2.76 4.61 4.49
CA MET A 56 -2.80 3.59 3.46
C MET A 56 -1.39 3.35 2.90
N VAL A 57 -0.91 2.10 2.98
CA VAL A 57 0.41 1.69 2.46
C VAL A 57 0.21 0.74 1.28
N CYS A 58 0.68 1.14 0.10
CA CYS A 58 0.70 0.28 -1.09
C CYS A 58 2.06 -0.40 -1.23
N ILE A 59 2.11 -1.73 -1.13
CA ILE A 59 3.36 -2.49 -1.30
C ILE A 59 3.42 -3.04 -2.72
N HIS A 60 4.52 -2.77 -3.43
CA HIS A 60 4.73 -3.23 -4.79
C HIS A 60 6.13 -3.84 -4.96
N HIS A 61 6.18 -5.04 -5.51
CA HIS A 61 7.45 -5.71 -5.81
C HIS A 61 8.11 -5.08 -7.04
N SER A 62 9.37 -4.66 -6.95
CA SER A 62 10.03 -3.93 -8.04
C SER A 62 10.17 -4.71 -9.34
N ASN A 63 10.15 -6.04 -9.29
CA ASN A 63 10.16 -6.92 -10.47
C ASN A 63 8.79 -7.51 -10.81
N ALA A 64 7.70 -7.06 -10.17
CA ALA A 64 6.38 -7.52 -10.56
C ALA A 64 6.10 -7.22 -12.04
N PRO A 65 5.37 -8.11 -12.74
CA PRO A 65 4.84 -7.79 -14.05
C PRO A 65 3.90 -6.58 -13.97
N GLU A 66 3.67 -5.96 -15.12
CA GLU A 66 2.75 -4.82 -15.20
C GLU A 66 1.36 -5.22 -14.68
N MET A 67 0.78 -4.37 -13.84
CA MET A 67 -0.53 -4.63 -13.25
C MET A 67 -1.60 -4.55 -14.34
N LYS A 68 -2.52 -5.51 -14.34
CA LYS A 68 -3.62 -5.49 -15.31
C LYS A 68 -4.53 -4.31 -15.05
N SER A 69 -5.07 -3.73 -16.14
CA SER A 69 -5.85 -2.49 -16.12
C SER A 69 -7.05 -2.53 -15.17
N SER A 70 -7.74 -3.67 -15.07
CA SER A 70 -8.88 -3.86 -14.17
C SER A 70 -8.51 -3.77 -12.69
N ILE A 71 -7.33 -4.27 -12.30
CA ILE A 71 -6.82 -4.17 -10.93
C ILE A 71 -6.38 -2.73 -10.64
N LEU A 72 -5.73 -2.08 -11.60
CA LEU A 72 -5.34 -0.66 -11.48
C LEU A 72 -6.55 0.26 -11.27
N LEU A 73 -7.67 0.00 -11.94
CA LEU A 73 -8.92 0.75 -11.71
C LEU A 73 -9.43 0.58 -10.28
N LYS A 74 -9.51 -0.66 -9.77
CA LYS A 74 -9.92 -0.92 -8.37
C LYS A 74 -9.01 -0.21 -7.36
N LEU A 75 -7.69 -0.27 -7.58
CA LEU A 75 -6.72 0.39 -6.72
C LEU A 75 -6.84 1.91 -6.77
N ARG A 76 -7.10 2.46 -7.96
CA ARG A 76 -7.36 3.89 -8.12
C ARG A 76 -8.62 4.32 -7.37
N GLU A 77 -9.70 3.54 -7.41
CA GLU A 77 -10.91 3.83 -6.63
C GLU A 77 -10.65 3.82 -5.11
N ILE A 78 -9.84 2.87 -4.62
CA ILE A 78 -9.46 2.79 -3.21
C ILE A 78 -8.63 4.01 -2.81
N ARG A 79 -7.62 4.36 -3.62
CA ARG A 79 -6.77 5.54 -3.43
C ARG A 79 -7.56 6.84 -3.43
N GLU A 80 -8.50 7.00 -4.37
CA GLU A 80 -9.36 8.18 -4.43
C GLU A 80 -10.26 8.27 -3.20
N ALA A 81 -10.80 7.15 -2.73
CA ALA A 81 -11.56 7.13 -1.48
C ALA A 81 -10.71 7.51 -0.26
N ALA A 82 -9.50 6.96 -0.14
CA ALA A 82 -8.53 7.35 0.90
C ALA A 82 -8.25 8.87 0.84
N SER A 83 -8.07 9.42 -0.36
CA SER A 83 -7.83 10.85 -0.57
C SER A 83 -9.02 11.70 -0.12
N CYS A 84 -10.24 11.30 -0.47
CA CYS A 84 -11.47 11.98 -0.04
C CYS A 84 -11.66 11.96 1.49
N MET A 85 -11.14 10.93 2.16
CA MET A 85 -11.15 10.81 3.62
C MET A 85 -9.98 11.55 4.29
N GLY A 86 -9.08 12.17 3.51
CA GLY A 86 -7.86 12.80 4.03
C GLY A 86 -6.80 11.81 4.51
N VAL A 87 -7.02 10.51 4.31
CA VAL A 87 -6.09 9.46 4.75
C VAL A 87 -4.79 9.59 3.95
N PRO A 88 -3.64 9.77 4.61
CA PRO A 88 -2.35 9.84 3.94
C PRO A 88 -2.01 8.50 3.28
N GLN A 89 -1.34 8.58 2.13
CA GLN A 89 -1.06 7.43 1.29
C GLN A 89 0.42 7.41 0.92
N LEU A 90 1.04 6.24 1.04
CA LEU A 90 2.42 6.01 0.64
C LEU A 90 2.57 4.67 -0.05
N ALA A 91 3.65 4.52 -0.79
CA ALA A 91 3.99 3.26 -1.42
C ALA A 91 5.37 2.78 -0.97
N VAL A 92 5.53 1.46 -0.90
CA VAL A 92 6.79 0.79 -0.63
C VAL A 92 7.12 -0.08 -1.84
N LEU A 93 8.22 0.27 -2.50
CA LEU A 93 8.74 -0.49 -3.64
C LEU A 93 9.77 -1.49 -3.08
N THR A 94 9.40 -2.77 -2.98
CA THR A 94 10.21 -3.83 -2.35
C THR A 94 11.12 -4.53 -3.34
N ASN A 95 12.10 -5.31 -2.84
CA ASN A 95 13.00 -6.18 -3.63
C ASN A 95 13.82 -5.43 -4.70
N ILE A 96 14.17 -4.18 -4.42
CA ILE A 96 14.91 -3.29 -5.34
C ILE A 96 16.27 -3.82 -5.78
N ASP A 97 16.87 -4.72 -4.99
CA ASP A 97 18.14 -5.39 -5.26
C ASP A 97 18.00 -6.48 -6.33
N GLU A 98 16.81 -7.05 -6.51
CA GLU A 98 16.53 -7.97 -7.61
C GLU A 98 16.27 -7.21 -8.93
N ALA A 99 15.78 -5.98 -8.84
CA ALA A 99 15.39 -5.20 -10.02
C ALA A 99 16.53 -4.42 -10.68
N CYS A 100 17.58 -4.10 -9.93
CA CYS A 100 18.68 -3.30 -10.44
C CYS A 100 20.05 -3.78 -9.92
N ILE A 101 20.98 -3.99 -10.85
CA ILE A 101 22.36 -4.40 -10.52
C ILE A 101 23.03 -3.35 -9.61
N ASP A 102 22.79 -2.05 -9.84
CA ASP A 102 23.41 -1.00 -9.02
C ASP A 102 23.05 -1.11 -7.54
N THR A 103 21.78 -1.43 -7.21
CA THR A 103 21.31 -1.63 -5.83
C THR A 103 21.64 -3.01 -5.29
N LYS A 104 21.79 -4.01 -6.17
CA LYS A 104 22.34 -5.32 -5.80
C LYS A 104 23.79 -5.21 -5.33
N THR A 105 24.59 -4.43 -6.05
CA THR A 105 26.02 -4.22 -5.74
C THR A 105 26.22 -3.26 -4.58
N ASN A 106 25.45 -2.17 -4.54
CA ASN A 106 25.53 -1.19 -3.45
C ASN A 106 24.17 -0.53 -3.20
N LEU A 107 23.53 -0.90 -2.10
CA LEU A 107 22.21 -0.41 -1.72
C LEU A 107 22.15 1.12 -1.54
N ARG A 108 23.27 1.78 -1.26
CA ARG A 108 23.35 3.25 -1.17
C ARG A 108 23.08 3.94 -2.51
N ASN A 109 23.14 3.20 -3.62
CA ASN A 109 22.77 3.70 -4.94
C ASN A 109 21.26 3.74 -5.18
N VAL A 110 20.40 3.38 -4.21
CA VAL A 110 18.95 3.30 -4.40
C VAL A 110 18.34 4.59 -4.97
N TYR A 111 18.77 5.76 -4.49
CA TYR A 111 18.31 7.06 -4.98
C TYR A 111 19.18 7.63 -6.13
N ARG A 112 20.22 6.92 -6.54
CA ARG A 112 21.13 7.31 -7.65
C ARG A 112 20.85 6.53 -8.93
N SER A 113 20.40 5.27 -8.81
CA SER A 113 20.07 4.39 -9.92
C SER A 113 19.04 5.03 -10.85
N LYS A 114 19.42 5.18 -12.13
CA LYS A 114 18.51 5.68 -13.17
C LYS A 114 17.34 4.73 -13.40
N TYR A 115 17.58 3.42 -13.28
CA TYR A 115 16.57 2.40 -13.44
C TYR A 115 15.47 2.51 -12.37
N LEU A 116 15.86 2.61 -11.10
CA LEU A 116 14.89 2.74 -10.01
C LEU A 116 14.13 4.07 -10.08
N LYS A 117 14.79 5.17 -10.44
CA LYS A 117 14.09 6.46 -10.68
C LYS A 117 13.01 6.32 -11.75
N LYS A 118 13.30 5.61 -12.84
CA LYS A 118 12.32 5.35 -13.91
C LYS A 118 11.15 4.51 -13.40
N LYS A 119 11.42 3.38 -12.72
CA LYS A 119 10.42 2.51 -12.09
C LYS A 119 9.51 3.27 -11.12
N ILE A 120 10.09 4.11 -10.26
CA ILE A 120 9.33 4.94 -9.31
C ILE A 120 8.44 5.93 -10.07
N SER A 121 8.94 6.57 -11.13
CA SER A 121 8.15 7.49 -11.96
C SER A 121 7.00 6.77 -12.68
N GLU A 122 7.26 5.58 -13.23
CA GLU A 122 6.24 4.74 -13.88
C GLU A 122 5.16 4.34 -12.87
N PHE A 123 5.55 3.83 -11.69
CA PHE A 123 4.62 3.50 -10.61
C PHE A 123 3.81 4.71 -10.13
N SER A 124 4.47 5.86 -9.95
CA SER A 124 3.80 7.12 -9.57
C SER A 124 2.75 7.54 -10.60
N SER A 125 3.06 7.41 -11.88
CA SER A 125 2.16 7.79 -12.97
C SER A 125 0.95 6.85 -13.07
N SER A 126 1.17 5.55 -12.88
CA SER A 126 0.11 4.54 -12.95
C SER A 126 -0.81 4.56 -11.73
N PHE A 127 -0.25 4.74 -10.53
CA PHE A 127 -1.00 4.64 -9.28
C PHE A 127 -1.45 6.01 -8.75
N GLY A 128 -0.80 7.11 -9.13
CA GLY A 128 -1.14 8.45 -8.65
C GLY A 128 -0.68 8.76 -7.23
N ILE A 129 0.29 8.00 -6.69
CA ILE A 129 1.02 8.37 -5.47
C ILE A 129 2.22 9.25 -5.86
N PRO A 130 2.42 10.41 -5.23
CA PRO A 130 3.54 11.29 -5.54
C PRO A 130 4.90 10.61 -5.28
N ILE A 131 5.90 10.91 -6.11
CA ILE A 131 7.24 10.30 -6.06
C ILE A 131 7.89 10.40 -4.67
N ASN A 132 7.69 11.50 -3.95
CA ASN A 132 8.24 11.71 -2.62
C ASN A 132 7.61 10.83 -1.52
N TYR A 133 6.51 10.13 -1.82
CA TYR A 133 5.85 9.15 -0.95
C TYR A 133 6.05 7.70 -1.43
N ILE A 134 6.96 7.46 -2.38
CA ILE A 134 7.35 6.11 -2.82
C ILE A 134 8.71 5.77 -2.23
N LEU A 135 8.73 4.76 -1.36
CA LEU A 135 9.87 4.38 -0.55
C LEU A 135 10.48 3.07 -1.09
N PRO A 136 11.64 3.12 -1.78
CA PRO A 136 12.31 1.92 -2.22
C PRO A 136 13.01 1.22 -1.04
N VAL A 137 12.75 -0.08 -0.86
CA VAL A 137 13.32 -0.91 0.20
C VAL A 137 13.82 -2.24 -0.35
N LYS A 138 14.89 -2.75 0.25
CA LYS A 138 15.31 -4.14 0.08
C LYS A 138 14.65 -4.98 1.18
N ASN A 139 14.20 -6.19 0.84
CA ASN A 139 13.65 -7.13 1.80
C ASN A 139 14.76 -8.05 2.32
N TYR A 140 14.63 -8.50 3.56
CA TYR A 140 15.36 -9.66 4.04
C TYR A 140 14.71 -10.92 3.46
N SER A 141 15.50 -11.77 2.81
CA SER A 141 14.98 -12.96 2.13
C SER A 141 15.79 -14.22 2.44
N HIS A 142 17.11 -14.16 2.31
CA HIS A 142 18.03 -15.29 2.52
C HIS A 142 19.16 -14.97 3.49
N GLU A 143 19.28 -13.72 3.91
CA GLU A 143 20.29 -13.26 4.85
C GLU A 143 19.96 -13.70 6.28
N ILE A 144 20.99 -14.18 6.99
CA ILE A 144 20.87 -14.60 8.40
C ILE A 144 21.11 -13.42 9.36
N GLN A 145 21.94 -12.46 8.94
CA GLN A 145 22.31 -11.30 9.73
C GLN A 145 21.65 -10.03 9.19
N THR A 146 21.37 -9.09 10.08
CA THR A 146 20.88 -7.76 9.71
C THR A 146 21.98 -6.94 9.05
N CYS A 147 21.57 -5.88 8.34
CA CYS A 147 22.44 -5.06 7.52
C CYS A 147 22.00 -3.62 7.65
N SER A 148 22.89 -2.77 8.17
CA SER A 148 22.59 -1.36 8.46
C SER A 148 22.01 -0.58 7.28
N ASP A 149 22.48 -0.83 6.05
CA ASP A 149 21.95 -0.14 4.86
C ASP A 149 20.50 -0.57 4.56
N VAL A 150 20.14 -1.84 4.79
CA VAL A 150 18.77 -2.36 4.62
C VAL A 150 17.87 -1.84 5.74
N ASP A 151 18.33 -1.96 6.98
CA ASP A 151 17.63 -1.45 8.17
C ASP A 151 17.32 0.04 8.04
N THR A 152 18.27 0.83 7.52
CA THR A 152 18.08 2.27 7.30
C THR A 152 16.90 2.55 6.36
N LEU A 153 16.74 1.79 5.28
CA LEU A 153 15.62 1.96 4.35
C LEU A 153 14.29 1.55 4.97
N ILE A 154 14.26 0.41 5.66
CA ILE A 154 13.05 -0.11 6.32
C ILE A 154 12.62 0.83 7.45
N LEU A 155 13.54 1.22 8.33
CA LEU A 155 13.26 2.11 9.45
C LEU A 155 12.81 3.49 8.97
N ARG A 156 13.37 4.01 7.88
CA ARG A 156 12.88 5.25 7.27
C ARG A 156 11.45 5.10 6.75
N ALA A 157 11.11 3.96 6.15
CA ALA A 157 9.75 3.70 5.68
C ALA A 157 8.75 3.63 6.84
N VAL A 158 9.07 2.85 7.87
CA VAL A 158 8.25 2.72 9.10
C VAL A 158 8.12 4.07 9.80
N ARG A 159 9.20 4.84 9.90
CA ARG A 159 9.17 6.18 10.52
C ARG A 159 8.18 7.09 9.81
N LEU A 160 8.22 7.14 8.47
CA LEU A 160 7.30 7.97 7.69
C LEU A 160 5.84 7.50 7.84
N MET A 161 5.58 6.19 7.90
CA MET A 161 4.24 5.65 8.18
C MET A 161 3.71 6.12 9.54
N ILE A 162 4.54 6.05 10.59
CA ILE A 162 4.16 6.47 11.94
C ILE A 162 3.93 7.98 11.99
N ASP A 163 4.83 8.78 11.42
CA ASP A 163 4.71 10.24 11.42
C ASP A 163 3.42 10.68 10.71
N LEU A 164 3.09 10.09 9.55
CA LEU A 164 1.85 10.39 8.81
C LEU A 164 0.59 9.99 9.59
N GLY A 165 0.57 8.82 10.22
CA GLY A 165 -0.58 8.37 11.01
C GLY A 165 -0.78 9.21 12.27
N HIS A 166 0.31 9.59 12.94
CA HIS A 166 0.29 10.46 14.11
C HIS A 166 -0.21 11.86 13.77
N ASP A 167 0.16 12.41 12.61
CA ASP A 167 -0.32 13.73 12.20
C ASP A 167 -1.80 13.69 11.76
N PHE A 168 -2.24 12.60 11.11
CA PHE A 168 -3.64 12.40 10.75
C PHE A 168 -4.57 12.28 11.97
N THR A 169 -4.13 11.58 13.02
CA THR A 169 -4.93 11.37 14.26
C THR A 169 -5.07 12.61 15.16
N LYS A 170 -4.29 13.67 14.91
CA LYS A 170 -4.41 14.94 15.65
C LYS A 170 -5.42 15.91 15.03
N CYS A 171 -5.91 15.63 13.83
CA CYS A 171 -6.86 16.45 13.09
C CYS A 171 -8.30 16.01 13.37
#